data_AF-A0A0J6S6Y6-F1
#
_entry.id   AF-A0A0J6S6Y6-F1
#
_cell.length_a   1.000
_cell.length_b   1.000
_cell.length_c   1.000
_cell.angle_alpha   90.00
_cell.angle_beta   90.00
_cell.angle_gamma   90.00
#
_symmetry.space_group_name_H-M   'P 1'
#
loop_
_entity.id
_entity.type
_entity.pdbx_description
1 polymer ?
#
loop_
_entity_poly.entity_id
_entity_poly.type
_entity_poly.pdbx_seq_one_letter_code
_entity_poly.pdbx_strand_id
1 'polypeptide(L)'
;MPKLNLPPITDEEEARIQAGIAADPDNPEITPEQFAQARPFVEVFPELAGAFRRSRGPQKAPTKQLVSLRLDQDVIERFKATGPGWQTRINEVLRQAAETLPAA
;
A
#
# COMPACT_ATOMS: atom_id res chain seq x y z
N MET A 1 7.54 3.14 -7.18
CA MET A 1 8.80 2.66 -6.57
C MET A 1 9.22 1.42 -7.32
N PRO A 2 10.40 1.37 -7.96
CA PRO A 2 10.95 0.11 -8.44
C PRO A 2 11.13 -0.85 -7.26
N LYS A 3 10.87 -2.15 -7.48
CA LYS A 3 11.12 -3.16 -6.44
C LYS A 3 12.63 -3.25 -6.21
N LEU A 4 13.05 -3.16 -4.94
CA LEU A 4 14.43 -3.40 -4.56
C LEU A 4 14.73 -4.89 -4.75
N ASN A 5 15.67 -5.23 -5.63
CA ASN A 5 16.12 -6.60 -5.81
C ASN A 5 17.37 -6.82 -4.95
N LEU A 6 17.15 -7.15 -3.67
CA LEU A 6 18.24 -7.45 -2.74
C LEU A 6 18.75 -8.88 -2.97
N PRO A 7 20.07 -9.11 -3.04
CA PRO A 7 20.63 -10.46 -3.06
C PRO A 7 20.33 -11.20 -1.74
N PRO A 8 20.34 -12.55 -1.73
CA PRO A 8 20.25 -13.32 -0.51
C PRO A 8 21.46 -13.06 0.41
N ILE A 9 21.22 -13.01 1.71
CA ILE A 9 22.26 -12.85 2.73
C ILE A 9 23.15 -14.09 2.73
N THR A 10 24.48 -13.90 2.79
CA THR A 10 25.45 -15.00 2.91
C THR A 10 25.62 -15.43 4.37
N ASP A 11 26.07 -16.66 4.62
CA ASP A 11 26.31 -17.15 5.99
C ASP A 11 27.29 -16.25 6.77
N GLU A 12 28.31 -15.72 6.10
CA GLU A 12 29.26 -14.78 6.70
C GLU A 12 28.60 -13.45 7.08
N GLU A 13 27.70 -12.96 6.23
CA GLU A 13 26.96 -11.73 6.48
C GLU A 13 25.93 -11.90 7.60
N GLU A 14 25.24 -13.03 7.64
CA GLU A 14 24.37 -13.41 8.77
C GLU A 14 25.16 -13.45 10.08
N ALA A 15 26.32 -14.12 10.11
CA ALA A 15 27.16 -14.20 11.31
C ALA A 15 27.60 -12.81 11.81
N ARG A 16 27.91 -11.89 10.89
CA ARG A 16 28.25 -10.50 11.21
C ARG A 16 27.07 -9.72 11.78
N ILE A 17 25.87 -9.91 11.22
CA ILE A 17 24.63 -9.28 11.71
C ILE A 17 24.33 -9.78 13.13
N GLN A 18 24.39 -11.09 13.36
CA GLN A 18 24.15 -11.70 14.67
C GLN A 18 25.16 -11.21 15.73
N ALA A 19 26.44 -11.11 15.37
CA ALA A 19 27.47 -10.56 16.27
C ALA A 19 27.18 -9.09 16.65
N GLY A 20 26.66 -8.30 15.71
CA GLY A 20 26.25 -6.91 15.96
C GLY A 20 25.05 -6.82 16.91
N ILE A 21 24.03 -7.66 16.71
CA ILE A 21 22.86 -7.76 17.59
C ILE A 21 23.29 -8.12 19.02
N ALA A 22 24.13 -9.15 19.17
CA ALA A 22 24.56 -9.63 20.48
C ALA A 22 25.48 -8.65 21.23
N ALA A 23 26.17 -7.77 20.52
CA ALA A 23 27.08 -6.79 21.09
C ALA A 23 26.40 -5.46 21.49
N ASP A 24 25.13 -5.23 21.13
CA ASP A 24 24.40 -3.99 21.41
C ASP A 24 23.79 -4.01 22.83
N PRO A 25 24.35 -3.25 23.80
CA PRO A 25 23.82 -3.22 25.16
C PRO A 25 22.53 -2.41 25.30
N ASP A 26 22.23 -1.51 24.36
CA ASP A 26 21.07 -0.62 24.41
C ASP A 26 19.80 -1.29 23.84
N ASN A 27 19.98 -2.35 23.05
CA ASN A 27 18.89 -3.12 22.46
C ASN A 27 19.12 -4.64 22.61
N PRO A 28 19.08 -5.17 23.84
CA PRO A 28 19.28 -6.59 24.09
C PRO A 28 18.16 -7.43 23.45
N GLU A 29 18.46 -8.69 23.13
CA GLU A 29 17.46 -9.63 22.64
C GLU A 29 16.33 -9.84 23.67
N ILE A 30 15.10 -9.82 23.17
CA ILE A 30 13.92 -10.02 24.02
C ILE A 30 13.81 -11.46 24.48
N THR A 31 13.74 -11.69 25.79
CA THR A 31 13.55 -13.05 26.32
C THR A 31 12.09 -13.51 26.14
N PRO A 32 11.81 -14.83 26.12
CA PRO A 32 10.44 -15.34 26.07
C PRO A 32 9.55 -14.81 27.19
N GLU A 33 10.09 -14.63 28.39
CA GLU A 33 9.38 -14.11 29.57
C GLU A 33 9.04 -12.62 29.41
N GLN A 34 9.95 -11.83 28.82
CA GLN A 34 9.70 -10.43 28.48
C GLN A 34 8.66 -10.31 27.38
N PHE A 35 8.73 -11.18 26.36
CA PHE A 35 7.75 -11.20 25.28
C PHE A 35 6.34 -11.57 25.78
N ALA A 36 6.24 -12.50 26.74
CA ALA A 36 4.96 -12.85 27.38
C ALA A 36 4.29 -11.67 28.10
N GLN A 37 5.06 -10.65 28.49
CA GLN A 37 4.56 -9.43 29.13
C GLN A 37 4.23 -8.31 28.12
N ALA A 38 4.46 -8.53 26.83
CA ALA A 38 4.19 -7.52 25.81
C ALA A 38 2.71 -7.16 25.75
N ARG A 39 2.42 -5.87 25.62
CA ARG A 39 1.06 -5.34 25.52
C ARG A 39 0.82 -4.70 24.15
N PRO A 40 -0.40 -4.76 23.60
CA PRO A 40 -0.71 -4.11 22.34
C PRO A 40 -0.40 -2.61 22.37
N PHE A 41 0.23 -2.10 21.31
CA PHE A 41 0.60 -0.68 21.17
C PHE A 41 -0.57 0.28 21.45
N VAL A 42 -1.78 -0.08 21.00
CA VAL A 42 -2.99 0.72 21.19
C VAL A 42 -3.40 0.89 22.65
N GLU A 43 -3.02 -0.05 23.53
CA GLU A 43 -3.30 0.03 24.96
C GLU A 43 -2.24 0.84 25.71
N VAL A 44 -1.00 0.81 25.24
CA VAL A 44 0.13 1.49 25.89
C VAL A 44 0.24 2.95 25.42
N PHE A 45 -0.15 3.25 24.17
CA PHE A 45 -0.06 4.60 23.57
C PHE A 45 -1.37 5.02 22.88
N PRO A 46 -2.46 5.22 23.64
CA PRO A 46 -3.79 5.47 23.07
C PRO A 46 -3.88 6.76 22.23
N GLU A 47 -3.23 7.84 22.66
CA GLU A 47 -3.25 9.13 21.93
C GLU A 47 -2.53 9.03 20.58
N LEU A 48 -1.36 8.39 20.57
CA LEU A 48 -0.55 8.19 19.37
C LEU A 48 -1.24 7.23 18.39
N ALA A 49 -1.86 6.17 18.90
CA ALA A 49 -2.70 5.27 18.10
C ALA A 49 -3.89 6.01 17.44
N GLY A 50 -4.51 6.95 18.16
CA GLY A 50 -5.55 7.81 17.62
C GLY A 50 -5.08 8.69 16.45
N ALA A 51 -3.85 9.19 16.51
CA ALA A 51 -3.25 9.98 15.43
C ALA A 51 -2.98 9.11 14.17
N PHE A 52 -2.47 7.89 14.33
CA PHE A 52 -2.19 7.00 13.19
C PHE A 52 -3.43 6.46 12.49
N ARG A 53 -4.55 6.24 13.21
CA ARG A 53 -5.83 5.85 12.60
C ARG A 53 -6.38 6.85 11.58
N ARG A 54 -5.92 8.10 11.61
CA ARG A 54 -6.35 9.17 10.68
C ARG A 54 -5.63 9.14 9.32
N SER A 55 -4.57 8.35 9.18
CA SER A 55 -3.69 8.37 7.99
C SER A 55 -4.30 7.70 6.75
N ARG A 56 -5.29 6.83 6.91
CA ARG A 56 -6.12 6.33 5.80
C ARG A 56 -7.58 6.51 6.17
N GLY A 57 -8.09 7.71 5.92
CA GLY A 57 -9.51 8.01 6.09
C GLY A 57 -10.38 7.06 5.27
N PRO A 58 -11.64 6.84 5.67
CA PRO A 58 -12.59 6.09 4.87
C PRO A 58 -12.60 6.65 3.44
N GLN A 59 -12.64 5.76 2.45
CA GLN A 59 -12.63 6.16 1.05
C GLN A 59 -13.79 7.13 0.81
N LYS A 60 -13.48 8.39 0.49
CA LYS A 60 -14.52 9.43 0.31
C LYS A 60 -15.50 8.93 -0.75
N ALA A 61 -16.76 8.73 -0.36
CA ALA A 61 -17.84 8.39 -1.27
C ALA A 61 -18.11 9.58 -2.21
N PRO A 62 -18.53 9.33 -3.47
CA PRO A 62 -18.81 8.03 -4.07
C PRO A 62 -17.53 7.31 -4.53
N THR A 63 -17.39 6.03 -4.13
CA THR A 63 -16.33 5.17 -4.62
C THR A 63 -16.58 4.81 -6.09
N LYS A 64 -15.51 4.71 -6.89
CA LYS A 64 -15.61 4.19 -8.27
C LYS A 64 -16.18 2.78 -8.20
N GLN A 65 -17.24 2.50 -8.95
CA GLN A 65 -17.79 1.16 -9.06
C GLN A 65 -16.97 0.36 -10.08
N LEU A 66 -16.52 -0.83 -9.69
CA LEU A 66 -15.88 -1.76 -10.63
C LEU A 66 -16.98 -2.47 -11.42
N VAL A 67 -17.08 -2.18 -12.71
CA VAL A 67 -17.99 -2.84 -13.63
C VAL A 67 -17.21 -3.61 -14.69
N SER A 68 -17.71 -4.78 -15.10
CA SER A 68 -17.16 -5.52 -16.23
C SER A 68 -17.80 -5.03 -17.52
N LEU A 69 -17.07 -4.22 -18.29
CA LEU A 69 -17.51 -3.66 -19.58
C LEU A 69 -16.56 -4.15 -20.68
N ARG A 70 -17.13 -4.57 -21.81
CA ARG A 70 -16.37 -4.83 -23.04
C ARG A 70 -16.29 -3.55 -23.85
N LEU A 71 -15.08 -3.18 -24.24
CA LEU A 71 -14.79 -2.06 -25.13
C LEU A 71 -14.06 -2.61 -26.35
N ASP A 72 -14.18 -1.93 -27.49
CA ASP A 72 -13.45 -2.29 -28.70
C ASP A 72 -11.94 -2.23 -28.46
N GLN A 73 -11.22 -3.15 -29.12
CA GLN A 73 -9.78 -3.33 -28.90
C GLN A 73 -8.99 -2.08 -29.26
N ASP A 74 -9.33 -1.43 -30.37
CA ASP A 74 -8.65 -0.23 -30.86
C ASP A 74 -8.82 0.96 -29.90
N VAL A 75 -9.98 1.09 -29.25
CA VAL A 75 -10.22 2.08 -28.19
C VAL A 75 -9.26 1.84 -27.03
N ILE A 76 -9.17 0.60 -26.53
CA ILE A 76 -8.28 0.25 -25.42
C ILE A 76 -6.81 0.52 -25.78
N GLU A 77 -6.38 0.15 -26.98
CA GLU A 77 -5.01 0.36 -27.45
C GLU A 77 -4.65 1.84 -27.53
N ARG A 78 -5.53 2.68 -28.09
CA ARG A 78 -5.34 4.13 -28.15
C ARG A 78 -5.18 4.76 -26.78
N PHE A 79 -6.03 4.38 -25.82
CA PHE A 79 -5.90 4.89 -24.46
C PHE A 79 -4.62 4.38 -23.80
N LYS A 80 -4.28 3.08 -23.89
CA LYS A 80 -3.04 2.53 -23.32
C LYS A 80 -1.79 3.22 -23.86
N ALA A 81 -1.77 3.60 -25.14
CA ALA A 81 -0.67 4.34 -25.76
C ALA A 81 -0.42 5.71 -25.11
N THR A 82 -1.41 6.29 -24.41
CA THR A 82 -1.24 7.53 -23.63
C THR A 82 -0.45 7.35 -22.33
N GLY A 83 -0.02 6.12 -22.03
CA GLY A 83 0.84 5.80 -20.89
C GLY A 83 0.11 5.75 -19.55
N PRO A 84 0.83 5.90 -18.43
CA PRO A 84 0.24 5.89 -17.09
C PRO A 84 -0.96 6.84 -16.98
N GLY A 85 -2.01 6.38 -16.29
CA GLY A 85 -3.26 7.14 -16.14
C GLY A 85 -4.30 6.96 -17.26
N TRP A 86 -4.06 6.08 -18.25
CA TRP A 86 -5.02 5.85 -19.34
C TRP A 86 -6.42 5.45 -18.87
N GLN A 87 -6.52 4.68 -17.78
CA GLN A 87 -7.81 4.31 -17.17
C GLN A 87 -8.56 5.52 -16.58
N THR A 88 -7.83 6.52 -16.08
CA THR A 88 -8.43 7.77 -15.62
C THR A 88 -8.95 8.57 -16.81
N ARG A 89 -8.18 8.69 -17.90
CA ARG A 89 -8.58 9.39 -19.12
C ARG A 89 -9.82 8.79 -19.76
N ILE A 90 -9.88 7.46 -19.91
CA ILE A 90 -11.07 6.83 -20.50
C ILE A 90 -12.31 7.05 -19.63
N ASN A 91 -12.17 7.03 -18.30
CA ASN A 91 -13.26 7.34 -17.39
C ASN A 91 -13.74 8.80 -17.48
N GLU A 92 -12.84 9.76 -17.73
CA GLU A 92 -13.21 11.17 -17.95
C GLU A 92 -14.03 11.34 -19.23
N VAL A 93 -13.62 10.67 -20.32
CA VAL A 93 -14.38 10.68 -21.59
C VAL A 93 -15.77 10.08 -21.39
N LEU A 94 -15.88 8.94 -20.70
CA LEU A 94 -17.18 8.32 -20.40
C LEU A 94 -18.06 9.23 -19.53
N ARG A 95 -17.47 9.97 -18.58
CA ARG A 95 -18.19 10.95 -17.76
C ARG A 95 -18.76 12.09 -18.59
N GLN A 96 -17.95 12.69 -19.47
CA GLN A 96 -18.39 13.78 -20.35
C GLN A 96 -19.49 13.30 -21.31
N ALA A 97 -19.33 12.11 -21.89
CA ALA A 97 -20.36 11.52 -22.73
C ALA A 97 -21.67 11.32 -21.96
N ALA A 98 -21.60 10.88 -20.70
CA ALA A 98 -22.78 10.67 -19.86
C ALA A 98 -23.57 11.96 -19.57
N GLU A 99 -22.92 13.14 -19.54
CA GLU A 99 -23.61 14.43 -19.37
C GLU A 99 -24.52 14.77 -20.55
N THR A 100 -24.26 14.20 -21.73
CA THR A 100 -25.03 14.43 -22.96
C THR A 100 -26.13 13.39 -23.21
N LEU A 101 -26.23 12.36 -22.35
CA LEU A 101 -27.27 11.35 -22.50
C LEU A 101 -28.65 11.96 -22.17
N PRO A 102 -29.68 11.67 -22.99
CA PRO A 102 -31.02 12.09 -22.64
C PRO A 102 -31.45 11.44 -21.32
N ALA A 103 -32.20 12.18 -20.50
CA ALA A 103 -32.91 11.57 -19.38
C ALA A 103 -33.88 10.51 -19.92
N ALA A 104 -33.87 9.34 -19.29
CA ALA A 104 -34.78 8.25 -19.61
C ALA A 104 -36.22 8.56 -19.18
#